data_AF-A0A522DC55-F1
#
_entry.id   AF-A0A522DC55-F1
#
_cell.length_a   1.000
_cell.length_b   1.000
_cell.length_c   1.000
_cell.angle_alpha   90.00
_cell.angle_beta   90.00
_cell.angle_gamma   90.00
#
_symmetry.space_group_name_H-M   'P 1'
#
loop_
_entity.id
_entity.type
_entity.pdbx_description
1 polymer ?
#
loop_
_entity_poly.entity_id
_entity_poly.type
_entity_poly.pdbx_seq_one_letter_code
_entity_poly.pdbx_strand_id
1 'polypeptide(L)'
;MAVVAVEVAKTWHWRNTQKTVRFFIFDARAGFFVVLVLVHARLWTLCLAIGMMLIFWALERKSLSFPAALRAIRVWLIGPRRPGWIFTRRRKLLDTGSR
;
A
#
# COMPACT_ATOMS: atom_id res chain seq x y z
N MET A 1 -8.53 -33.64 4.93
CA MET A 1 -8.77 -32.44 4.10
C MET A 1 -9.71 -31.42 4.73
N ALA A 2 -10.83 -31.82 5.35
CA ALA A 2 -11.78 -30.90 5.99
C ALA A 2 -11.18 -30.04 7.13
N VAL A 3 -10.36 -30.64 8.00
CA VAL A 3 -9.69 -29.93 9.11
C VAL A 3 -8.78 -28.80 8.59
N VAL A 4 -8.00 -29.07 7.55
CA VAL A 4 -7.10 -28.08 6.93
C VAL A 4 -7.88 -26.92 6.33
N ALA A 5 -9.03 -27.18 5.70
CA ALA A 5 -9.88 -26.14 5.11
C ALA A 5 -10.48 -25.20 6.19
N VAL A 6 -10.89 -25.76 7.33
CA VAL A 6 -11.42 -24.97 8.46
C VAL A 6 -10.33 -24.09 9.07
N GLU A 7 -9.12 -24.61 9.23
CA GLU A 7 -7.97 -23.83 9.72
C GLU A 7 -7.61 -22.67 8.77
N VAL A 8 -7.59 -22.92 7.44
CA VAL A 8 -7.35 -21.87 6.44
C VAL A 8 -8.44 -20.79 6.48
N ALA A 9 -9.71 -21.17 6.59
CA ALA A 9 -10.82 -20.21 6.71
C ALA A 9 -10.69 -19.33 7.97
N LYS A 10 -10.22 -19.89 9.08
CA LYS A 10 -9.97 -19.14 10.32
C LYS A 10 -8.84 -18.13 10.19
N THR A 11 -7.87 -18.37 9.31
CA THR A 11 -6.79 -17.42 8.97
C THR A 11 -7.22 -16.31 7.98
N TRP A 12 -8.40 -16.44 7.36
CA TRP A 12 -8.99 -15.44 6.48
C TRP A 12 -9.54 -14.27 7.29
N HIS A 13 -8.63 -13.41 7.73
CA HIS A 13 -8.97 -12.17 8.39
C HIS A 13 -8.83 -11.01 7.41
N TRP A 14 -9.82 -10.13 7.32
CA TRP A 14 -9.82 -8.96 6.44
C TRP A 14 -8.60 -8.04 6.62
N ARG A 15 -7.95 -8.11 7.80
CA ARG A 15 -6.68 -7.44 8.11
C ARG A 15 -5.51 -7.92 7.23
N ASN A 16 -5.54 -9.17 6.77
CA ASN A 16 -4.47 -9.77 5.97
C ASN A 16 -4.51 -9.33 4.50
N THR A 17 -5.61 -8.69 4.05
CA THR A 17 -5.78 -8.23 2.66
C THR A 17 -4.75 -7.18 2.23
N GLN A 18 -4.08 -6.51 3.19
CA GLN A 18 -3.06 -5.51 2.89
C GLN A 18 -1.62 -6.02 2.97
N LYS A 19 -1.38 -7.32 3.20
CA LYS A 19 -0.02 -7.87 3.24
C LYS A 19 0.64 -7.68 1.87
N THR A 20 1.88 -7.19 1.88
CA THR A 20 2.68 -7.01 0.67
C THR A 20 3.10 -8.36 0.10
N VAL A 21 3.12 -8.46 -1.24
CA VAL A 21 3.66 -9.63 -1.92
C VAL A 21 5.19 -9.53 -1.86
N ARG A 22 5.80 -10.46 -1.14
CA ARG A 22 7.26 -10.52 -0.94
C ARG A 22 7.88 -11.53 -1.89
N PHE A 23 9.01 -11.16 -2.48
CA PHE A 23 9.88 -12.08 -3.21
C PHE A 23 11.17 -12.26 -2.39
N PHE A 24 11.30 -13.40 -1.73
CA PHE A 24 12.31 -13.66 -0.70
C PHE A 24 12.27 -12.60 0.42
N ILE A 25 13.33 -11.79 0.55
CA ILE A 25 13.47 -10.74 1.56
C ILE A 25 12.90 -9.40 1.06
N PHE A 26 12.88 -9.18 -0.25
CA PHE A 26 12.54 -7.89 -0.87
C PHE A 26 11.10 -7.82 -1.34
N ASP A 27 10.56 -6.61 -1.48
CA ASP A 27 9.28 -6.39 -2.14
C ASP A 27 9.38 -6.83 -3.62
N ALA A 28 8.37 -7.56 -4.10
CA ALA A 28 8.35 -8.09 -5.47
C ALA A 28 8.53 -6.98 -6.53
N ARG A 29 8.15 -5.73 -6.23
CA ARG A 29 8.30 -4.58 -7.13
C ARG A 29 9.74 -4.08 -7.21
N ALA A 30 10.53 -4.21 -6.14
CA ALA A 30 11.94 -3.84 -6.13
C ALA A 30 12.78 -4.77 -7.01
N GLY A 31 12.35 -6.04 -7.16
CA GLY A 31 12.99 -7.02 -8.03
C GLY A 31 13.07 -6.60 -9.51
N PHE A 32 12.13 -5.75 -9.98
CA PHE A 32 12.17 -5.21 -11.34
C PHE A 32 13.47 -4.45 -11.63
N PHE A 33 13.97 -3.67 -10.67
CA PHE A 33 15.19 -2.89 -10.85
C PHE A 33 16.44 -3.76 -10.89
N VAL A 34 16.44 -4.88 -10.16
CA VAL A 34 17.51 -5.87 -10.22
C VAL A 34 17.55 -6.52 -11.62
N VAL A 35 16.38 -6.90 -12.15
CA VAL A 35 16.28 -7.42 -13.53
C VAL A 35 16.74 -6.38 -14.56
N LEU A 36 16.41 -5.10 -14.37
CA LEU A 36 16.84 -4.02 -15.25
C LEU A 36 18.37 -3.90 -15.32
N VAL A 37 19.07 -4.01 -14.19
CA VAL A 37 20.54 -4.02 -14.15
C VAL A 37 21.12 -5.24 -14.86
N LEU A 38 20.48 -6.41 -14.74
CA LEU A 38 20.91 -7.62 -15.42
C LEU A 38 20.80 -7.50 -16.96
N VAL A 39 19.77 -6.81 -17.46
CA VAL A 39 19.58 -6.58 -18.90
C VAL A 39 20.46 -5.43 -19.42
N HIS A 40 20.65 -4.38 -18.62
CA HIS A 40 21.41 -3.20 -19.01
C HIS A 40 22.37 -2.78 -17.90
N ALA A 41 23.51 -3.48 -17.81
CA ALA A 41 24.56 -3.24 -16.82
C ALA A 41 25.34 -1.95 -17.13
N ARG A 42 24.84 -0.81 -16.66
CA ARG A 42 25.53 0.50 -16.70
C ARG A 42 25.59 1.07 -15.30
N LEU A 43 26.58 1.93 -15.03
CA LEU A 43 26.71 2.57 -13.71
C LEU A 43 25.44 3.33 -13.30
N TRP A 44 24.75 3.96 -14.26
CA TRP A 44 23.53 4.69 -13.97
C TRP A 44 22.36 3.76 -13.57
N THR A 45 22.22 2.58 -14.19
CA THR A 45 21.17 1.61 -13.82
C THR A 45 21.46 0.98 -12.47
N LEU A 46 22.73 0.75 -12.15
CA LEU A 46 23.15 0.28 -10.83
C LEU A 46 22.80 1.30 -9.74
N CYS A 47 23.15 2.58 -9.94
CA CYS A 47 22.78 3.66 -9.02
C CYS A 47 21.25 3.75 -8.83
N LEU A 48 20.49 3.63 -9.92
CA LEU A 48 19.03 3.65 -9.88
C LEU A 48 18.47 2.46 -9.09
N ALA A 49 18.98 1.25 -9.32
CA ALA A 49 18.54 0.05 -8.61
C ALA A 49 18.83 0.14 -7.10
N ILE A 50 20.01 0.60 -6.72
CA ILE A 50 20.37 0.83 -5.31
C ILE A 50 19.45 1.88 -4.69
N GLY A 51 19.23 3.02 -5.38
CA GLY A 51 18.34 4.07 -4.89
C GLY A 51 16.91 3.58 -4.65
N MET A 52 16.36 2.80 -5.60
CA MET A 52 15.02 2.23 -5.45
C MET A 52 14.96 1.19 -4.33
N MET A 53 15.96 0.32 -4.21
CA MET A 53 16.06 -0.62 -3.09
C MET A 53 16.06 0.09 -1.73
N LEU A 54 16.80 1.18 -1.59
CA LEU A 54 16.84 1.96 -0.35
C LEU A 54 15.49 2.59 -0.02
N ILE A 55 14.78 3.12 -1.03
CA ILE A 55 13.43 3.68 -0.84
C ILE A 55 12.47 2.59 -0.36
N PHE A 56 12.44 1.43 -1.04
CA PHE A 56 11.57 0.33 -0.64
C PHE A 56 11.92 -0.22 0.74
N TRP A 57 13.21 -0.30 1.07
CA TRP A 57 13.68 -0.67 2.41
C TRP A 57 13.18 0.30 3.48
N ALA A 58 13.28 1.62 3.23
CA ALA A 58 12.78 2.63 4.15
C ALA A 58 11.25 2.55 4.34
N LEU A 59 10.50 2.25 3.28
CA LEU A 59 9.05 2.04 3.35
C LEU A 59 8.68 0.77 4.13
N GLU A 60 9.46 -0.31 3.98
CA GLU A 60 9.28 -1.56 4.71
C GLU A 60 9.50 -1.36 6.22
N ARG A 61 10.48 -0.54 6.62
CA ARG A 61 10.68 -0.15 8.04
C ARG A 61 9.46 0.57 8.63
N LYS A 62 8.63 1.20 7.79
CA LYS A 62 7.38 1.85 8.18
C LYS A 62 6.16 0.92 8.04
N SER A 63 6.36 -0.34 7.66
CA SER A 63 5.30 -1.31 7.34
C SER A 63 4.29 -0.78 6.32
N LEU A 64 4.74 0.11 5.42
CA LEU A 64 3.91 0.71 4.37
C LEU A 64 4.02 -0.12 3.10
N SER A 65 2.90 -0.61 2.58
CA SER A 65 2.85 -1.13 1.22
C SER A 65 3.05 0.00 0.21
N PHE A 66 3.57 -0.29 -0.98
CA PHE A 66 3.71 0.71 -2.06
C PHE A 66 2.45 1.57 -2.30
N PRO A 67 1.23 1.00 -2.45
CA PRO A 67 0.03 1.82 -2.60
C PRO A 67 -0.32 2.63 -1.34
N ALA A 68 0.02 2.14 -0.13
CA ALA A 68 -0.14 2.92 1.09
C ALA A 68 0.86 4.08 1.17
N ALA A 69 2.10 3.85 0.76
CA ALA A 69 3.14 4.88 0.65
C ALA A 69 2.73 5.98 -0.32
N LEU A 70 2.21 5.63 -1.51
CA LEU A 70 1.68 6.61 -2.46
C LEU A 70 0.52 7.44 -1.89
N ARG A 71 -0.37 6.82 -1.09
CA ARG A 71 -1.44 7.57 -0.40
C ARG A 71 -0.86 8.52 0.66
N ALA A 72 0.14 8.06 1.41
CA ALA A 72 0.82 8.88 2.41
C ALA A 72 1.53 10.08 1.76
N ILE A 73 2.26 9.86 0.66
CA ILE A 73 2.91 10.91 -0.14
C ILE A 73 1.87 11.90 -0.67
N ARG A 74 0.75 11.40 -1.21
CA ARG A 74 -0.33 12.27 -1.70
C ARG A 74 -0.90 13.14 -0.57
N VAL A 75 -1.17 12.55 0.59
CA VAL A 75 -1.67 13.30 1.75
C VAL A 75 -0.67 14.32 2.23
N TRP A 76 0.62 13.95 2.25
CA TRP A 76 1.71 14.84 2.62
C TRP A 76 1.81 16.03 1.66
N LEU A 77 1.65 15.80 0.35
CA LEU A 77 1.69 16.86 -0.68
C LEU A 77 0.47 17.80 -0.62
N ILE A 78 -0.74 17.28 -0.39
CA ILE A 78 -1.97 18.07 -0.30
C ILE A 78 -2.03 18.89 1.00
N GLY A 79 -1.42 18.36 2.08
CA GLY A 79 -1.41 19.00 3.38
C GLY A 79 -2.67 18.74 4.23
N PRO A 80 -2.77 19.40 5.40
CA PRO A 80 -3.77 19.08 6.43
C PRO A 80 -5.17 19.63 6.11
N ARG A 81 -5.29 20.62 5.22
CA ARG A 81 -6.59 21.20 4.87
C ARG A 81 -7.34 20.28 3.93
N ARG A 82 -8.26 19.52 4.52
CA ARG A 82 -9.26 18.73 3.80
C ARG A 82 -10.61 19.42 4.01
N PRO A 83 -10.98 20.43 3.21
CA PRO A 83 -12.32 21.00 3.26
C PRO A 83 -13.30 19.89 2.87
N GLY A 84 -13.81 19.18 3.88
CA GLY A 84 -14.87 18.22 3.70
C GLY A 84 -16.09 19.01 3.26
N TRP A 85 -16.48 18.88 1.99
CA TRP A 85 -17.85 19.23 1.60
C TRP A 85 -18.76 18.19 2.24
N ILE A 86 -19.00 18.34 3.53
CA ILE A 86 -19.94 17.52 4.29
C ILE A 86 -21.31 17.85 3.73
N PHE A 87 -21.83 16.97 2.87
CA PHE A 87 -23.21 17.04 2.38
C PHE A 87 -24.23 17.03 3.54
N THR A 88 -23.85 16.50 4.70
CA THR A 88 -24.65 16.55 5.95
C THR A 88 -24.92 17.98 6.44
N ARG A 89 -24.12 18.99 6.05
CA ARG A 89 -24.40 20.39 6.37
C ARG A 89 -25.54 20.95 5.51
N ARG A 90 -25.81 20.36 4.34
CA ARG A 90 -26.93 20.74 3.46
C ARG A 90 -28.17 19.86 3.66
N ARG A 91 -28.01 18.59 4.01
CA ARG A 91 -29.13 17.69 4.31
C ARG A 91 -29.31 17.56 5.83
N LYS A 92 -30.25 18.33 6.38
CA LYS A 92 -30.77 18.05 7.73
C LYS A 92 -31.47 16.69 7.68
N LEU A 93 -31.17 15.81 8.64
CA LEU A 93 -31.99 14.64 8.91
C LEU A 93 -33.34 15.16 9.45
N LEU A 94 -34.25 15.48 8.52
CA LEU A 94 -35.63 15.78 8.85
C LEU A 94 -36.31 14.44 9.04
N ASP A 95 -36.60 14.09 10.29
CA ASP A 95 -37.52 13.02 10.60
C ASP A 95 -38.92 13.50 10.20
N THR A 96 -39.39 13.08 9.02
CA THR A 96 -40.68 13.49 8.47
C THR A 96 -41.89 12.87 9.18
N GLY A 97 -41.68 12.11 10.28
CA GLY A 97 -42.77 11.68 11.15
C GLY A 97 -43.95 11.04 10.42
N SER A 98 -43.67 10.33 9.32
CA SER A 98 -44.69 9.59 8.58
C SER A 98 -45.11 8.43 9.47
N ARG A 99 -46.25 8.63 10.14
CA ARG A 99 -47.01 7.59 10.83
C ARG A 99 -47.51 6.54 9.86
#